data_AF-A0A6J8E0D5-F1
#
_entry.id   AF-A0A6J8E0D5-F1
#
_cell.length_a   1.000
_cell.length_b   1.000
_cell.length_c   1.000
_cell.angle_alpha   90.00
_cell.angle_beta   90.00
_cell.angle_gamma   90.00
#
_symmetry.space_group_name_H-M   'P 1'
#
loop_
_entity.id
_entity.type
_entity.pdbx_description
1 polymer ?
#
loop_
_entity_poly.entity_id
_entity_poly.type
_entity_poly.pdbx_seq_one_letter_code
_entity_poly.pdbx_strand_id
1 'polypeptide(L)'
;MADIDLNRRDPNDLNSHIKVDFEDVLGEPDGAHSFDKKIPSHTDVESKATMDDNINLDKRDPNDLNSHIKVDFEDVLGEPDGAHSFDKVWIFSYKCYRCGLGCCYKLLTLLCGLCIALYWGCTFACLTFEHVWCWTPYMRCFSIFAGACQKFIGILMNCCVAPICETCGLFFSQITVHNK
;
A
#
# COMPACT_ATOMS: atom_id res chain seq x y z
N MET A 1 -5.85 -36.69 -57.38
CA MET A 1 -7.26 -37.05 -57.59
C MET A 1 -7.88 -37.08 -56.21
N ALA A 2 -8.62 -36.02 -55.87
CA ALA A 2 -9.30 -35.87 -54.59
C ALA A 2 -10.75 -36.28 -54.79
N ASP A 3 -11.25 -37.21 -53.98
CA ASP A 3 -12.68 -37.41 -53.80
C ASP A 3 -13.05 -36.91 -52.40
N ILE A 4 -13.34 -35.62 -52.34
CA ILE A 4 -14.07 -35.01 -51.23
C ILE A 4 -15.55 -35.27 -51.55
N ASP A 5 -16.19 -36.11 -50.74
CA ASP A 5 -17.65 -36.26 -50.78
C ASP A 5 -18.29 -34.95 -50.31
N LEU A 6 -18.89 -34.24 -51.27
CA LEU A 6 -19.48 -32.91 -51.14
C LEU A 6 -20.99 -32.93 -50.87
N ASN A 7 -21.61 -34.04 -50.43
CA ASN A 7 -23.07 -34.10 -50.41
C ASN A 7 -23.76 -34.58 -49.12
N ARG A 8 -23.29 -34.12 -47.96
CA ARG A 8 -24.17 -33.99 -46.79
C ARG A 8 -23.96 -32.68 -46.05
N ARG A 9 -24.41 -31.60 -46.67
CA ARG A 9 -24.56 -30.28 -46.04
C ARG A 9 -26.03 -30.12 -45.68
N ASP A 10 -26.38 -30.38 -44.42
CA ASP A 10 -27.62 -29.81 -43.85
C ASP A 10 -27.39 -28.30 -43.69
N PRO A 11 -28.15 -27.44 -44.39
CA PRO A 11 -27.81 -26.04 -44.53
C PRO A 11 -28.21 -25.13 -43.35
N ASN A 12 -28.71 -25.64 -42.20
CA ASN A 12 -29.28 -24.72 -41.19
C ASN A 12 -29.11 -25.02 -39.67
N ASP A 13 -28.30 -25.98 -39.20
CA ASP A 13 -28.34 -26.30 -37.75
C ASP A 13 -27.03 -26.65 -37.04
N LEU A 14 -25.94 -25.89 -37.20
CA LEU A 14 -24.84 -26.01 -36.22
C LEU A 14 -23.92 -24.80 -36.11
N ASN A 15 -24.49 -23.59 -36.19
CA ASN A 15 -23.72 -22.37 -35.91
C ASN A 15 -24.55 -21.29 -35.19
N SER A 16 -25.20 -21.66 -34.09
CA SER A 16 -25.87 -20.70 -33.19
C SER A 16 -25.53 -20.86 -31.71
N HIS A 17 -24.82 -21.92 -31.30
CA HIS A 17 -24.37 -22.05 -29.92
C HIS A 17 -22.90 -22.46 -29.89
N ILE A 18 -22.13 -21.72 -29.08
CA ILE A 18 -20.68 -21.82 -28.85
C ILE A 18 -19.86 -20.91 -29.78
N LYS A 19 -20.12 -19.60 -29.65
CA LYS A 19 -19.01 -18.64 -29.53
C LYS A 19 -18.72 -18.48 -28.04
N VAL A 20 -17.66 -19.13 -27.58
CA VAL A 20 -16.98 -18.72 -26.35
C VAL A 20 -15.55 -18.52 -26.79
N ASP A 21 -15.20 -17.27 -27.05
CA ASP A 21 -13.86 -16.90 -27.51
C ASP A 21 -12.84 -17.33 -26.44
N PHE A 22 -11.93 -18.22 -26.85
CA PHE A 22 -10.99 -18.93 -25.97
C PHE A 22 -9.72 -18.10 -25.67
N GLU A 23 -9.59 -16.91 -26.25
CA GLU A 23 -8.44 -16.02 -26.08
C GLU A 23 -8.52 -15.09 -24.85
N ASP A 24 -9.68 -14.89 -24.20
CA ASP A 24 -9.79 -14.08 -22.97
C ASP A 24 -9.32 -14.83 -21.69
N VAL A 25 -9.04 -16.13 -21.80
CA VAL A 25 -8.58 -17.02 -20.70
C VAL A 25 -7.06 -17.15 -20.65
N LEU A 26 -6.32 -16.69 -21.68
CA LEU A 26 -4.88 -16.97 -21.87
C LEU A 26 -3.99 -15.71 -21.96
N GLY A 27 -4.21 -14.69 -21.13
CA GLY A 27 -3.27 -13.57 -20.96
C GLY A 27 -2.24 -13.81 -19.85
N GLU A 28 -1.22 -14.63 -20.17
CA GLU A 28 0.08 -15.00 -19.54
C GLU A 28 0.41 -14.71 -18.05
N PRO A 29 1.04 -15.68 -17.33
CA PRO A 29 1.74 -15.46 -16.07
C PRO A 29 3.24 -15.83 -16.10
N ASP A 30 4.15 -15.01 -16.64
CA ASP A 30 5.58 -15.36 -16.69
C ASP A 30 6.52 -14.22 -16.22
N GLY A 31 7.56 -14.60 -15.46
CA GLY A 31 8.39 -13.73 -14.62
C GLY A 31 9.42 -12.81 -15.30
N ALA A 32 10.24 -12.22 -14.42
CA ALA A 32 11.22 -11.15 -14.64
C ALA A 32 12.15 -11.27 -15.86
N HIS A 33 12.29 -10.17 -16.62
CA HIS A 33 13.57 -9.76 -17.19
C HIS A 33 13.61 -8.24 -17.45
N SER A 34 14.64 -7.58 -16.92
CA SER A 34 14.97 -6.17 -17.17
C SER A 34 15.34 -5.94 -18.63
N PHE A 35 14.78 -4.92 -19.27
CA PHE A 35 15.33 -4.34 -20.49
C PHE A 35 15.02 -2.83 -20.57
N ASP A 36 16.05 -2.03 -20.30
CA ASP A 36 16.11 -0.59 -20.50
C ASP A 36 15.78 -0.21 -21.95
N LYS A 37 14.86 0.73 -22.16
CA LYS A 37 14.78 1.49 -23.41
C LYS A 37 14.47 2.96 -23.15
N LYS A 38 15.51 3.78 -23.25
CA LYS A 38 15.49 5.25 -23.31
C LYS A 38 15.28 5.71 -24.77
N ILE A 39 14.74 6.95 -24.95
CA ILE A 39 14.85 7.94 -26.08
C ILE A 39 13.45 8.45 -26.59
N PRO A 40 13.21 9.75 -26.94
CA PRO A 40 12.48 10.72 -26.10
C PRO A 40 11.32 11.53 -26.80
N SER A 41 10.65 12.35 -25.98
CA SER A 41 9.79 13.55 -26.16
C SER A 41 9.34 14.08 -27.54
N HIS A 42 8.03 14.36 -27.67
CA HIS A 42 7.36 15.60 -28.19
C HIS A 42 5.83 15.28 -28.30
N THR A 43 4.82 16.10 -28.03
CA THR A 43 4.65 17.56 -27.85
C THR A 43 3.30 17.82 -27.17
N ASP A 44 3.17 19.01 -26.61
CA ASP A 44 2.09 19.56 -25.78
C ASP A 44 0.72 19.74 -26.47
N VAL A 45 -0.36 19.49 -25.72
CA VAL A 45 -1.63 20.25 -25.81
C VAL A 45 -2.19 20.44 -24.41
N GLU A 46 -2.23 21.69 -23.95
CA GLU A 46 -2.65 22.13 -22.63
C GLU A 46 -4.16 22.50 -22.61
N SER A 47 -4.92 22.02 -21.62
CA SER A 47 -5.74 22.88 -20.74
C SER A 47 -6.51 22.11 -19.63
N LYS A 48 -6.03 22.32 -18.39
CA LYS A 48 -6.77 22.46 -17.11
C LYS A 48 -7.69 21.32 -16.63
N ALA A 49 -7.08 20.40 -15.89
CA ALA A 49 -7.38 20.18 -14.47
C ALA A 49 -6.18 19.43 -13.85
N THR A 50 -5.23 20.14 -13.23
CA THR A 50 -4.16 19.51 -12.46
C THR A 50 -4.75 19.01 -11.14
N MET A 51 -5.33 17.82 -11.16
CA MET A 51 -5.34 16.92 -10.01
C MET A 51 -4.09 16.04 -10.12
N ASP A 52 -3.50 15.70 -8.99
CA ASP A 52 -2.19 15.06 -8.86
C ASP A 52 -2.17 13.65 -9.51
N ASP A 53 -1.96 13.58 -10.82
CA ASP A 53 -2.07 12.37 -11.65
C ASP A 53 -0.86 11.42 -11.55
N ASN A 54 -0.17 11.40 -10.40
CA ASN A 54 0.90 10.43 -10.12
C ASN A 54 0.42 9.28 -9.23
N ILE A 55 -0.81 8.80 -9.43
CA ILE A 55 -1.31 7.61 -8.73
C ILE A 55 -0.83 6.37 -9.48
N ASN A 56 0.06 5.60 -8.85
CA ASN A 56 0.52 4.32 -9.39
C ASN A 56 -0.60 3.26 -9.30
N LEU A 57 -1.20 2.91 -10.43
CA LEU A 57 -2.32 1.97 -10.51
C LEU A 57 -1.89 0.51 -10.34
N ASP A 58 -0.62 0.22 -10.62
CA ASP A 58 -0.03 -1.12 -10.56
C ASP A 58 0.38 -1.50 -9.13
N LYS A 59 0.91 -0.53 -8.36
CA LYS A 59 1.35 -0.71 -6.97
C LYS A 59 0.42 -0.01 -5.98
N ARG A 60 -0.76 -0.60 -5.78
CA ARG A 60 -1.79 -0.07 -4.85
C ARG A 60 -1.43 -0.17 -3.36
N ASP A 61 -0.47 -1.04 -3.01
CA ASP A 61 0.10 -1.15 -1.66
C ASP A 61 1.62 -0.94 -1.69
N PRO A 62 2.08 0.32 -1.81
CA PRO A 62 3.51 0.61 -1.96
C PRO A 62 4.34 0.31 -0.70
N ASN A 63 3.70 0.31 0.47
CA ASN A 63 4.30 0.15 1.79
C ASN A 63 4.11 -1.25 2.40
N ASP A 64 3.50 -2.17 1.64
CA ASP A 64 3.24 -3.55 2.06
C ASP A 64 2.45 -3.67 3.38
N LEU A 65 1.45 -2.80 3.55
CA LEU A 65 0.59 -2.76 4.73
C LEU A 65 -0.23 -4.05 4.90
N ASN A 66 -0.52 -4.74 3.80
CA ASN A 66 -1.46 -5.85 3.73
C ASN A 66 -0.80 -7.19 3.39
N SER A 67 0.51 -7.35 3.61
CA SER A 67 1.22 -8.63 3.37
C SER A 67 0.58 -9.83 4.08
N HIS A 68 0.08 -9.61 5.29
CA HIS A 68 -0.51 -10.66 6.13
C HIS A 68 -1.86 -11.21 5.64
N ILE A 69 -2.57 -10.52 4.74
CA ILE A 69 -3.86 -11.00 4.17
C ILE A 69 -3.70 -11.64 2.79
N LYS A 70 -2.47 -11.76 2.29
CA LYS A 70 -2.19 -12.49 1.07
C LYS A 70 -2.41 -13.97 1.36
N VAL A 71 -3.43 -14.55 0.73
CA VAL A 71 -3.80 -15.96 0.89
C VAL A 71 -3.73 -16.61 -0.48
N ASP A 72 -2.87 -17.61 -0.62
CA ASP A 72 -2.74 -18.36 -1.86
C ASP A 72 -3.68 -19.59 -1.85
N PHE A 73 -4.07 -20.08 -3.03
CA PHE A 73 -5.01 -21.21 -3.16
C PHE A 73 -4.51 -22.46 -2.41
N GLU A 74 -3.20 -22.70 -2.47
CA GLU A 74 -2.52 -23.82 -1.82
C GLU A 74 -2.53 -23.71 -0.28
N ASP A 75 -2.60 -22.49 0.26
CA ASP A 75 -2.71 -22.29 1.73
C ASP A 75 -4.09 -22.67 2.27
N VAL A 76 -5.13 -22.59 1.41
CA VAL A 76 -6.52 -22.84 1.81
C VAL A 76 -6.97 -24.26 1.47
N LEU A 77 -6.61 -24.72 0.28
CA LEU A 77 -7.09 -25.98 -0.31
C LEU A 77 -5.94 -26.91 -0.72
N GLY A 78 -4.72 -26.69 -0.22
CA GLY A 78 -3.57 -27.56 -0.43
C GLY A 78 -3.85 -29.02 -0.10
N GLU A 79 -3.64 -29.90 -1.08
CA GLU A 79 -3.71 -31.35 -0.88
C GLU A 79 -2.35 -31.88 -0.41
N PRO A 80 -2.30 -32.86 0.52
CA PRO A 80 -1.05 -33.49 0.94
C PRO A 80 -0.54 -34.47 -0.13
N ASP A 81 0.79 -34.68 -0.21
CA ASP A 81 1.48 -35.52 -1.21
C ASP A 81 0.92 -36.95 -1.38
N GLY A 82 0.23 -37.47 -0.36
CA GLY A 82 -0.36 -38.81 -0.36
C GLY A 82 -1.82 -38.90 -0.82
N ALA A 83 -2.51 -37.78 -1.06
CA ALA A 83 -3.94 -37.75 -1.35
C ALA A 83 -4.30 -36.68 -2.40
N HIS A 84 -3.75 -36.84 -3.61
CA HIS A 84 -4.07 -35.96 -4.74
C HIS A 84 -5.43 -36.28 -5.36
N SER A 85 -6.24 -35.25 -5.57
CA SER A 85 -7.42 -35.31 -6.42
C SER A 85 -7.02 -35.34 -7.90
N PHE A 86 -8.02 -35.53 -8.78
CA PHE A 86 -7.77 -35.52 -10.22
C PHE A 86 -7.25 -34.16 -10.70
N ASP A 87 -6.19 -34.12 -11.50
CA ASP A 87 -5.54 -32.90 -12.01
C ASP A 87 -6.52 -31.88 -12.61
N LYS A 88 -7.55 -32.36 -13.31
CA LYS A 88 -8.57 -31.48 -13.93
C LYS A 88 -9.44 -30.79 -12.89
N VAL A 89 -9.76 -31.49 -11.79
CA VAL A 89 -10.53 -30.93 -10.67
C VAL A 89 -9.67 -29.91 -9.93
N TRP A 90 -8.39 -30.21 -9.70
CA TRP A 90 -7.43 -29.28 -9.10
C TRP A 90 -7.34 -27.96 -9.87
N ILE A 91 -7.08 -28.03 -11.19
CA ILE A 91 -7.00 -26.84 -12.06
C ILE A 91 -8.31 -26.06 -12.10
N PHE A 92 -9.45 -26.75 -12.22
CA PHE A 92 -10.76 -26.09 -12.28
C PHE A 92 -11.08 -25.39 -10.96
N SER A 93 -10.76 -26.01 -9.83
CA SER A 93 -10.94 -25.45 -8.50
C SER A 93 -10.08 -24.21 -8.30
N TYR A 94 -8.81 -24.24 -8.74
CA TYR A 94 -7.94 -23.08 -8.75
C TYR A 94 -8.53 -21.91 -9.55
N LYS A 95 -9.00 -22.17 -10.78
CA LYS A 95 -9.61 -21.14 -11.64
C LYS A 95 -10.88 -20.56 -11.03
N CYS A 96 -11.76 -21.42 -10.51
CA CYS A 96 -13.02 -21.03 -9.87
C CYS A 96 -12.75 -20.18 -8.62
N TYR A 97 -11.80 -20.58 -7.78
CA TYR A 97 -11.39 -19.84 -6.58
C TYR A 97 -10.89 -18.44 -6.93
N ARG A 98 -9.95 -18.31 -7.88
CA ARG A 98 -9.41 -17.00 -8.28
C ARG A 98 -10.47 -16.09 -8.90
N CYS A 99 -11.35 -16.65 -9.73
CA CYS A 99 -12.45 -15.90 -10.34
C CYS A 99 -13.46 -15.41 -9.29
N GLY A 100 -13.90 -16.30 -8.40
CA GLY A 100 -14.85 -15.97 -7.34
C GLY A 100 -14.31 -14.92 -6.37
N LEU A 101 -13.06 -15.10 -5.91
CA LEU A 101 -12.39 -14.16 -5.02
C LEU A 101 -12.20 -12.80 -5.69
N GLY A 102 -11.72 -12.79 -6.94
CA GLY A 102 -11.53 -11.56 -7.71
C GLY A 102 -12.84 -10.81 -7.97
N CYS A 103 -13.87 -11.50 -8.44
CA CYS A 103 -15.18 -10.90 -8.75
C CYS A 103 -15.83 -10.31 -7.49
N CYS A 104 -15.90 -11.09 -6.42
CA CYS A 104 -16.47 -10.63 -5.14
C CYS A 104 -15.71 -9.42 -4.60
N TYR A 105 -14.37 -9.48 -4.59
CA TYR A 105 -13.54 -8.36 -4.13
C TYR A 105 -13.76 -7.09 -4.95
N LYS A 106 -13.82 -7.19 -6.29
CA LYS A 106 -14.07 -6.03 -7.16
C LYS A 106 -15.45 -5.43 -6.93
N LEU A 107 -16.49 -6.26 -6.77
CA LEU A 107 -17.84 -5.79 -6.47
C LEU A 107 -17.90 -5.07 -5.11
N LEU A 108 -17.31 -5.66 -4.09
CA LEU A 108 -17.26 -5.07 -2.74
C LEU A 108 -16.47 -3.76 -2.74
N THR A 109 -15.37 -3.71 -3.48
CA THR A 109 -14.56 -2.48 -3.63
C THR A 109 -15.35 -1.39 -4.35
N LEU A 110 -16.16 -1.73 -5.35
CA LEU A 110 -16.98 -0.76 -6.07
C LEU A 110 -18.06 -0.15 -5.16
N LEU A 111 -18.74 -0.98 -4.38
CA LEU A 111 -19.84 -0.54 -3.51
C LEU A 111 -19.35 0.15 -2.24
N CYS A 112 -18.41 -0.47 -1.54
CA CYS A 112 -17.94 -0.02 -0.23
C CYS A 112 -16.66 0.81 -0.32
N GLY A 113 -15.75 0.45 -1.23
CA GLY A 113 -14.45 1.12 -1.34
C GLY A 113 -14.57 2.61 -1.68
N LEU A 114 -15.48 2.98 -2.59
CA LEU A 114 -15.72 4.39 -2.93
C LEU A 114 -16.26 5.20 -1.73
N CYS A 115 -17.24 4.64 -1.02
CA CYS A 115 -17.82 5.28 0.17
C CYS A 115 -16.78 5.46 1.28
N ILE A 116 -15.96 4.45 1.53
CA ILE A 116 -14.90 4.47 2.54
C ILE A 116 -13.79 5.46 2.14
N ALA A 117 -13.39 5.49 0.87
CA ALA A 117 -12.39 6.44 0.37
C ALA A 117 -12.86 7.88 0.55
N LEU A 118 -14.13 8.17 0.25
CA LEU A 118 -14.72 9.50 0.46
C LEU A 118 -14.74 9.87 1.94
N TYR A 119 -15.15 8.95 2.81
CA TYR A 119 -15.16 9.15 4.26
C TYR A 119 -13.76 9.53 4.79
N TRP A 120 -12.73 8.76 4.44
CA TRP A 120 -11.36 9.06 4.87
C TRP A 120 -10.82 10.36 4.27
N GLY A 121 -11.13 10.64 3.01
CA GLY A 121 -10.77 11.91 2.36
C GLY A 121 -11.35 13.12 3.10
N CYS A 122 -12.64 13.09 3.45
CA CYS A 122 -13.28 14.14 4.25
C CYS A 122 -12.66 14.26 5.65
N THR A 123 -12.42 13.14 6.34
CA THR A 123 -11.78 13.15 7.67
C THR A 123 -10.40 13.79 7.63
N PHE A 124 -9.54 13.41 6.69
CA PHE A 124 -8.21 13.99 6.57
C PHE A 124 -8.24 15.46 6.16
N ALA A 125 -9.20 15.89 5.35
CA ALA A 125 -9.39 17.30 5.02
C ALA A 125 -9.74 18.12 6.28
N CYS A 126 -10.70 17.66 7.08
CA CYS A 126 -11.06 18.30 8.35
C CYS A 126 -9.89 18.32 9.35
N LEU A 127 -9.17 17.20 9.49
CA LEU A 127 -8.00 17.11 10.37
C LEU A 127 -6.90 18.09 9.95
N THR A 128 -6.63 18.18 8.64
CA THR A 128 -5.62 19.10 8.11
C THR A 128 -6.02 20.56 8.35
N PHE A 129 -7.30 20.88 8.14
CA PHE A 129 -7.84 22.19 8.47
C PHE A 129 -7.64 22.52 9.97
N GLU A 130 -8.10 21.65 10.87
CA GLU A 130 -7.93 21.84 12.31
C GLU A 130 -6.44 22.00 12.69
N HIS A 131 -5.56 21.20 12.09
CA HIS A 131 -4.13 21.28 12.37
C HIS A 131 -3.53 22.65 12.00
N VAL A 132 -3.89 23.18 10.82
CA VAL A 132 -3.40 24.48 10.36
C VAL A 132 -3.98 25.62 11.21
N TRP A 133 -5.29 25.59 11.48
CA TRP A 133 -5.97 26.74 12.09
C TRP A 133 -5.96 26.74 13.62
N CYS A 134 -5.91 25.56 14.25
CA CYS A 134 -5.98 25.43 15.70
C CYS A 134 -4.66 24.96 16.31
N TRP A 135 -4.09 23.86 15.79
CA TRP A 135 -2.88 23.28 16.39
C TRP A 135 -1.64 24.12 16.16
N THR A 136 -1.46 24.67 14.95
CA THR A 136 -0.32 25.52 14.63
C THR A 136 -0.22 26.76 15.56
N PRO A 137 -1.29 27.57 15.77
CA PRO A 137 -1.22 28.66 16.73
C PRO A 137 -1.11 28.15 18.17
N TYR A 138 -1.75 27.03 18.52
CA TYR A 138 -1.60 26.43 19.86
C TYR A 138 -0.14 26.07 20.17
N MET A 139 0.55 25.42 19.24
CA MET A 139 1.98 25.10 19.36
C MET A 139 2.84 26.36 19.47
N ARG A 140 2.46 27.45 18.79
CA ARG A 140 3.14 28.73 18.93
C ARG A 140 2.95 29.34 20.32
N CYS A 141 1.73 29.33 20.86
CA CYS A 141 1.44 29.76 22.23
C CYS A 141 2.18 28.91 23.26
N PHE A 142 2.15 27.59 23.09
CA PHE A 142 2.86 26.65 23.95
C PHE A 142 4.36 26.92 23.96
N SER A 143 4.98 27.20 22.80
CA SER A 143 6.40 27.56 22.71
C SER A 143 6.74 28.84 23.48
N ILE A 144 5.87 29.85 23.46
CA ILE A 144 6.06 31.08 24.25
C ILE A 144 6.01 30.76 25.75
N PHE A 145 5.04 29.96 26.18
CA PHE A 145 4.91 29.55 27.58
C PHE A 145 6.11 28.70 28.03
N ALA A 146 6.52 27.72 27.22
CA ALA A 146 7.70 26.91 27.47
C ALA A 146 8.97 27.76 27.57
N GLY A 147 9.12 28.80 26.74
CA GLY A 147 10.21 29.75 26.83
C GLY A 147 10.23 30.53 28.16
N ALA A 148 9.06 30.89 28.70
CA ALA A 148 8.96 31.48 30.03
C ALA A 148 9.32 30.47 31.14
N CYS A 149 8.82 29.23 31.04
CA CYS A 149 9.18 28.14 31.96
C CYS A 149 10.67 27.85 31.94
N GLN A 150 11.31 27.82 30.78
CA GLN A 150 12.76 27.59 30.66
C GLN A 150 13.56 28.65 31.42
N LYS A 151 13.15 29.92 31.36
CA LYS A 151 13.79 30.98 32.14
C LYS A 151 13.60 30.76 33.64
N PHE A 152 12.38 30.42 34.06
CA PHE A 152 12.08 30.10 35.48
C PHE A 152 12.92 28.92 35.99
N ILE A 153 12.96 27.83 35.22
CA ILE A 153 13.75 26.63 35.53
C ILE A 153 15.24 26.99 35.56
N GLY A 154 15.73 27.80 34.62
CA GLY A 154 17.11 28.26 34.59
C GLY A 154 17.50 29.07 35.82
N ILE A 155 16.61 29.95 36.29
CA ILE A 155 16.81 30.69 37.56
C ILE A 155 16.86 29.71 38.73
N LEU A 156 15.94 28.75 38.80
CA LEU A 156 15.92 27.74 39.86
C LEU A 156 17.20 26.89 39.87
N MET A 157 17.67 26.45 38.69
CA MET A 157 18.90 25.69 38.55
C MET A 157 20.11 26.50 39.00
N ASN A 158 20.19 27.78 38.65
CA ASN A 158 21.28 28.66 39.10
C ASN A 158 21.23 28.95 40.60
N CYS A 159 20.05 29.16 41.19
CA CYS A 159 19.95 29.47 42.62
C CYS A 159 20.15 28.24 43.51
N CYS A 160 19.71 27.06 43.09
CA CYS A 160 19.73 25.87 43.93
C CYS A 160 20.84 24.89 43.55
N VAL A 161 20.99 24.60 42.26
CA VAL A 161 21.86 23.51 41.80
C VAL A 161 23.29 23.98 41.59
N ALA A 162 23.50 25.21 41.12
CA ALA A 162 24.85 25.77 41.01
C ALA A 162 25.63 25.79 42.34
N PRO A 163 25.08 26.29 43.48
CA PRO A 163 25.84 26.27 44.74
C PRO A 163 26.07 24.84 45.27
N ILE A 164 25.15 23.89 45.01
CA ILE A 164 25.36 22.49 45.38
C ILE A 164 26.50 21.88 44.54
N CYS A 165 26.52 22.10 43.23
CA CYS A 165 27.60 21.64 42.37
C CYS A 165 28.94 22.28 42.74
N GLU A 166 28.96 23.57 43.07
CA GLU A 166 30.17 24.28 43.50
C GLU A 166 30.72 23.71 44.80
N THR A 167 29.86 23.51 45.80
CA THR A 167 30.28 22.90 47.07
C THR A 167 30.77 21.46 46.89
N CYS A 168 30.08 20.63 46.11
CA CYS A 168 30.54 19.29 45.75
C CYS A 168 31.91 19.33 45.03
N GLY A 169 32.11 20.25 44.09
CA GLY A 169 33.39 20.44 43.40
C GLY A 169 34.53 20.80 44.34
N LEU A 170 34.29 21.65 45.34
CA LEU A 170 35.26 21.99 46.38
C LEU A 170 35.64 20.77 47.24
N PHE A 171 34.67 19.92 47.60
CA PHE A 171 34.95 18.68 48.34
C PHE A 171 35.90 17.74 47.59
N PHE A 172 35.71 17.58 46.28
CA PHE A 172 36.58 16.72 45.47
C PHE A 172 37.93 17.37 45.15
N SER A 173 38.00 18.70 45.09
CA SER A 173 39.24 19.46 44.85
C SER A 173 40.26 19.31 45.99
N GLN A 174 39.79 19.12 47.23
CA GLN A 174 40.69 18.95 48.38
C GLN A 174 41.33 17.56 48.49
N ILE A 175 40.96 16.60 47.64
CA ILE A 175 41.57 15.27 47.62
C ILE A 175 42.86 15.33 46.79
N THR A 176 44.00 15.50 47.46
CA THR A 176 45.32 15.47 46.82
C THR A 176 45.86 14.04 46.81
N VAL A 177 46.02 13.44 45.63
CA VAL A 177 46.61 12.09 45.49
C VAL A 177 48.14 12.20 45.53
N HIS A 178 48.76 11.69 46.59
CA HIS A 178 50.20 11.60 46.70
C HIS A 178 50.67 10.30 46.05
N ASN A 179 51.26 10.39 44.85
CA ASN A 179 51.81 9.23 44.16
C ASN A 179 53.13 8.79 44.82
N LYS A 180 53.30 7.48 45.02
CA LYS A 180 54.43 6.86 45.72
C LYS A 180 55.47 6.33 44.74
#